data_AF-A0A4Q4ZLE4-F1
#
_entry.id   AF-A0A4Q4ZLE4-F1
#
_cell.length_a   1.000
_cell.length_b   1.000
_cell.length_c   1.000
_cell.angle_alpha   90.00
_cell.angle_beta   90.00
_cell.angle_gamma   90.00
#
_symmetry.space_group_name_H-M   'P 1'
#
loop_
_entity.id
_entity.type
_entity.pdbx_description
1 polymer ?
#
loop_
_entity_poly.entity_id
_entity_poly.type
_entity_poly.pdbx_seq_one_letter_code
_entity_poly.pdbx_strand_id
1 'polypeptide(L)'
;MYANPLEPAKAAQHALADALRLQAMRYSGTQVDERKNKPELTKRIEQTSGDLAALEEDFAYAHKIAPEIVAAAASNDFAVVDKRLGPQVLWANAIASSPKRGWGMVDSLFAFTMFLFFPFHQDIRRDPLQPSSHDRSPPYALVATRFPAMHLTSAALAAALPLACAQTSSPKRGLVFVPDPRWPEDAAIWTSQPGSPLTWYYNYEREPSTEFAGLPQEDFEFVPMLWGAPEDEDDASFRESVEAQIDAGRDIRHVLAFNEPDGPQGQSGGSAVDPATAARVWIRNFEPLAERGVKLGLPACTGGWGGIPWLQQFLGNCSELVSSGGEERNCTYDFVNIHWYGNFEGLASHMGSYSAAFPNITQWITEYNFDSQDLPSTQEFFNMSSEYFDRMDSVGRYSYFGSFRSEASNVGPNAVMLSNDGQLTDIGSWYLGGSATGVDPQSSAAAARLSPVSFVVAVVVGIVLRKWLH
;
A
#
# COMPACT_ATOMS: atom_id res chain seq x y z
N MET A 1 -6.59 -2.55 -30.25
CA MET A 1 -5.86 -3.02 -29.05
C MET A 1 -6.21 -4.49 -28.86
N TYR A 2 -5.27 -5.38 -29.16
CA TYR A 2 -5.45 -6.81 -28.87
C TYR A 2 -5.16 -7.02 -27.39
N ALA A 3 -6.19 -7.37 -26.60
CA ALA A 3 -6.04 -7.77 -25.21
C ALA A 3 -5.26 -9.09 -25.14
N ASN A 4 -4.37 -9.20 -24.16
CA ASN A 4 -3.52 -10.35 -23.94
C ASN A 4 -4.39 -11.55 -23.50
N PRO A 5 -4.38 -12.71 -24.18
CA PRO A 5 -5.29 -13.84 -23.91
C PRO A 5 -5.10 -14.52 -22.54
N LEU A 6 -4.22 -14.03 -21.68
CA LEU A 6 -3.95 -14.56 -20.32
C LEU A 6 -4.79 -13.91 -19.20
N GLU A 7 -5.36 -12.72 -19.42
CA GLU A 7 -6.25 -12.06 -18.43
C GLU A 7 -7.63 -12.72 -18.26
N PRO A 8 -8.31 -13.23 -19.31
CA PRO A 8 -9.65 -13.83 -19.18
C PRO A 8 -9.64 -15.06 -18.27
N ALA A 9 -8.56 -15.84 -18.34
CA ALA A 9 -8.39 -17.05 -17.52
C ALA A 9 -8.24 -16.70 -16.04
N LYS A 10 -7.54 -15.61 -15.69
CA LYS A 10 -7.30 -15.19 -14.30
C LYS A 10 -8.58 -14.67 -13.64
N ALA A 11 -9.36 -13.84 -14.34
CA ALA A 11 -10.63 -13.33 -13.80
C ALA A 11 -11.65 -14.45 -13.56
N ALA A 12 -11.75 -15.41 -14.49
CA ALA A 12 -12.59 -16.60 -14.34
C ALA A 12 -12.12 -17.52 -13.20
N GLN A 13 -10.80 -17.66 -13.02
CA GLN A 13 -10.21 -18.41 -11.91
C GLN A 13 -10.51 -17.77 -10.54
N HIS A 14 -10.43 -16.45 -10.44
CA HIS A 14 -10.75 -15.72 -9.20
C HIS A 14 -12.25 -15.82 -8.86
N ALA A 15 -13.13 -15.62 -9.84
CA ALA A 15 -14.58 -15.77 -9.64
C ALA A 15 -14.98 -17.20 -9.20
N LEU A 16 -14.32 -18.22 -9.76
CA LEU A 16 -14.53 -19.61 -9.35
C LEU A 16 -13.98 -19.89 -7.95
N ALA A 17 -12.82 -19.33 -7.61
CA ALA A 17 -12.23 -19.44 -6.28
C ALA A 17 -13.13 -18.82 -5.19
N ASP A 18 -13.71 -17.65 -5.46
CA ASP A 18 -14.65 -16.99 -4.54
C ASP A 18 -15.95 -17.78 -4.37
N ALA A 19 -16.50 -18.33 -5.46
CA ALA A 19 -17.67 -19.20 -5.40
C ALA A 19 -17.42 -20.48 -4.57
N LEU A 20 -16.23 -21.07 -4.71
CA LEU A 20 -15.82 -22.25 -3.92
C LEU A 20 -15.55 -21.88 -2.46
N ARG A 21 -15.00 -20.69 -2.19
CA ARG A 21 -14.75 -20.19 -0.83
C ARG A 21 -16.06 -19.95 -0.08
N LEU A 22 -17.06 -19.35 -0.73
CA LEU A 22 -18.40 -19.20 -0.17
C LEU A 22 -19.08 -20.55 0.12
N GLN A 23 -18.88 -21.54 -0.78
CA GLN A 23 -19.39 -22.89 -0.55
C GLN A 23 -18.66 -23.60 0.61
N ALA A 24 -17.35 -23.41 0.77
CA ALA A 24 -16.57 -23.95 1.88
C ALA A 24 -16.98 -23.33 3.23
N MET A 25 -17.23 -22.01 3.28
CA MET A 25 -17.76 -21.34 4.46
C MET A 25 -19.10 -21.94 4.92
N ARG A 26 -20.00 -22.29 3.98
CA ARG A 26 -21.27 -22.97 4.28
C ARG A 26 -21.08 -24.32 4.98
N TYR A 27 -20.16 -25.18 4.49
CA TYR A 27 -19.92 -26.51 5.10
C TYR A 27 -19.21 -26.45 6.44
N SER A 28 -18.51 -25.35 6.74
CA SER A 28 -17.81 -25.15 8.01
C SER A 28 -18.69 -24.62 9.16
N GLY A 29 -19.97 -24.31 8.90
CA GLY A 29 -20.91 -23.79 9.91
C GLY A 29 -20.70 -22.31 10.30
N THR A 30 -19.61 -21.69 9.88
CA THR A 30 -19.25 -20.28 10.16
C THR A 30 -20.32 -19.28 9.72
N GLN A 31 -20.98 -19.54 8.59
CA GLN A 31 -22.08 -18.70 8.07
C GLN A 31 -23.31 -18.67 9.00
N VAL A 32 -23.55 -19.74 9.78
CA VAL A 32 -24.68 -19.82 10.71
C VAL A 32 -24.43 -18.96 11.94
N ASP A 33 -23.19 -18.95 12.45
CA ASP A 33 -22.82 -18.16 13.63
C ASP A 33 -22.66 -16.67 13.31
N GLU A 34 -22.11 -16.34 12.13
CA GLU A 34 -22.08 -14.96 11.62
C GLU A 34 -23.50 -14.37 11.52
N ARG A 35 -24.48 -15.18 11.11
CA ARG A 35 -25.86 -14.77 10.93
C ARG A 35 -26.65 -14.63 12.23
N LYS A 36 -26.31 -15.39 13.28
CA LYS A 36 -26.90 -15.22 14.63
C LYS A 36 -26.53 -13.87 15.23
N ASN A 37 -25.31 -13.40 14.99
CA ASN A 37 -24.79 -12.16 15.57
C ASN A 37 -25.07 -10.91 14.72
N LYS A 38 -25.70 -11.08 13.55
CA LYS A 38 -25.97 -9.97 12.62
C LYS A 38 -27.20 -9.15 13.04
N PRO A 39 -27.11 -7.80 13.06
CA PRO A 39 -28.25 -6.94 13.38
C PRO A 39 -29.43 -7.10 12.40
N GLU A 40 -30.66 -7.04 12.91
CA GLU A 40 -31.88 -7.22 12.11
C GLU A 40 -32.04 -6.21 10.97
N LEU A 41 -31.56 -4.98 11.16
CA LEU A 41 -31.57 -3.94 10.12
C LEU A 41 -30.72 -4.38 8.92
N THR A 42 -29.55 -4.97 9.17
CA THR A 42 -28.64 -5.47 8.14
C THR A 42 -29.23 -6.67 7.41
N LYS A 43 -29.91 -7.58 8.13
CA LYS A 43 -30.63 -8.72 7.50
C LYS A 43 -31.74 -8.26 6.57
N ARG A 44 -32.46 -7.19 6.90
CA ARG A 44 -33.51 -6.62 6.02
C ARG A 44 -32.93 -5.94 4.79
N ILE A 45 -31.83 -5.21 4.92
CA ILE A 45 -31.16 -4.54 3.79
C ILE A 45 -30.62 -5.56 2.79
N GLU A 46 -30.06 -6.67 3.30
CA GLU A 46 -29.51 -7.75 2.47
C GLU A 46 -30.55 -8.78 2.01
N GLN A 47 -31.83 -8.60 2.34
CA GLN A 47 -32.90 -9.56 2.07
C GLN A 47 -32.66 -10.96 2.68
N THR A 48 -31.82 -11.06 3.72
CA THR A 48 -31.47 -12.31 4.42
C THR A 48 -32.35 -12.56 5.66
N SER A 49 -33.59 -12.07 5.67
CA SER A 49 -34.52 -12.17 6.80
C SER A 49 -35.37 -13.46 6.84
N GLY A 50 -35.29 -14.31 5.81
CA GLY A 50 -36.03 -15.59 5.75
C GLY A 50 -35.44 -16.71 6.62
N ASP A 51 -36.18 -17.81 6.78
CA ASP A 51 -35.66 -19.04 7.41
C ASP A 51 -34.45 -19.58 6.62
N LEU A 52 -33.51 -20.26 7.30
CA LEU A 52 -32.30 -20.83 6.70
C LEU A 52 -32.63 -21.67 5.47
N ALA A 53 -33.68 -22.48 5.53
CA ALA A 53 -34.13 -23.31 4.41
C ALA A 53 -34.64 -22.49 3.20
N ALA A 54 -35.28 -21.34 3.42
CA ALA A 54 -35.79 -20.48 2.34
C ALA A 54 -34.65 -19.72 1.65
N LEU A 55 -33.63 -19.31 2.40
CA LEU A 55 -32.45 -18.62 1.83
C LEU A 55 -31.49 -19.59 1.15
N GLU A 56 -31.47 -20.86 1.54
CA GLU A 56 -30.74 -21.91 0.82
C GLU A 56 -31.29 -22.18 -0.59
N GLU A 57 -32.55 -21.83 -0.85
CA GLU A 57 -33.16 -21.91 -2.19
C GLU A 57 -32.73 -20.73 -3.09
N ASP A 58 -32.49 -19.56 -2.50
CA ASP A 58 -32.09 -18.33 -3.19
C ASP A 58 -30.57 -18.23 -3.45
N PHE A 59 -29.73 -19.03 -2.80
CA PHE A 59 -28.29 -19.06 -3.07
C PHE A 59 -27.97 -19.94 -4.29
N ALA A 60 -27.44 -19.31 -5.34
CA ALA A 60 -27.01 -20.01 -6.54
C ALA A 60 -25.77 -20.89 -6.22
N TYR A 61 -25.91 -22.19 -6.43
CA TYR A 61 -24.85 -23.17 -6.17
C TYR A 61 -23.69 -23.03 -7.16
N ALA A 62 -22.45 -23.28 -6.72
CA ALA A 62 -21.28 -23.21 -7.60
C ALA A 62 -21.41 -24.13 -8.83
N HIS A 63 -22.08 -25.28 -8.71
CA HIS A 63 -22.35 -26.19 -9.84
C HIS A 63 -23.31 -25.60 -10.90
N LYS A 64 -24.11 -24.58 -10.55
CA LYS A 64 -24.99 -23.86 -11.48
C LYS A 64 -24.32 -22.66 -12.12
N ILE A 65 -23.47 -21.94 -11.37
CA ILE A 65 -22.80 -20.72 -11.83
C ILE A 65 -21.53 -21.05 -12.65
N ALA A 66 -20.81 -22.12 -12.29
CA ALA A 66 -19.55 -22.48 -12.96
C ALA A 66 -19.71 -22.72 -14.48
N PRO A 67 -20.76 -23.42 -14.99
CA PRO A 67 -20.98 -23.54 -16.43
C PRO A 67 -21.24 -22.20 -17.13
N GLU A 68 -21.91 -21.25 -16.47
CA GLU A 68 -22.19 -19.92 -17.02
C GLU A 68 -20.93 -19.06 -17.11
N ILE A 69 -20.06 -19.12 -16.08
CA ILE A 69 -18.75 -18.47 -16.09
C ILE A 69 -17.88 -19.02 -17.22
N VAL A 70 -17.85 -20.34 -17.40
CA VAL A 70 -17.09 -21.00 -18.47
C VAL A 70 -17.62 -20.62 -19.85
N ALA A 71 -18.94 -20.55 -20.04
CA ALA A 71 -19.55 -20.15 -21.31
C ALA A 71 -19.33 -18.67 -21.65
N ALA A 72 -19.38 -17.78 -20.65
CA ALA A 72 -19.12 -16.35 -20.82
C ALA A 72 -17.65 -16.06 -21.14
N ALA A 73 -16.71 -16.73 -20.45
CA ALA A 73 -15.29 -16.66 -20.74
C ALA A 73 -14.96 -17.15 -22.17
N ALA A 74 -15.62 -18.21 -22.64
CA ALA A 74 -15.47 -18.72 -24.01
C ALA A 74 -16.01 -17.75 -25.09
N SER A 75 -16.87 -16.82 -24.70
CA SER A 75 -17.50 -15.82 -25.59
C SER A 75 -16.79 -14.45 -25.55
N ASN A 76 -15.64 -14.36 -24.87
CA ASN A 76 -14.89 -13.12 -24.66
C ASN A 76 -15.72 -12.04 -23.93
N ASP A 77 -16.63 -12.45 -23.03
CA ASP A 77 -17.44 -11.54 -22.22
C ASP A 77 -16.79 -11.39 -20.82
N PHE A 78 -16.33 -10.19 -20.51
CA PHE A 78 -15.38 -9.92 -19.40
C PHE A 78 -16.05 -9.61 -18.06
N ALA A 79 -17.38 -9.66 -17.98
CA ALA A 79 -18.13 -9.43 -16.75
C ALA A 79 -19.27 -10.45 -16.62
N VAL A 80 -19.04 -11.51 -15.83
CA VAL A 80 -20.11 -12.44 -15.46
C VAL A 80 -20.91 -11.82 -14.34
N VAL A 81 -21.80 -10.89 -14.70
CA VAL A 81 -22.72 -10.29 -13.74
C VAL A 81 -23.89 -11.24 -13.56
N ASP A 82 -24.10 -11.65 -12.32
CA ASP A 82 -25.30 -12.36 -11.89
C ASP A 82 -26.55 -11.70 -12.48
N LYS A 83 -27.37 -12.44 -13.23
CA LYS A 83 -28.56 -11.92 -13.92
C LYS A 83 -29.69 -11.54 -12.97
N ARG A 84 -29.54 -11.81 -11.67
CA ARG A 84 -30.52 -11.46 -10.63
C ARG A 84 -30.51 -9.96 -10.38
N LEU A 85 -31.71 -9.39 -10.22
CA LEU A 85 -31.91 -7.95 -10.09
C LEU A 85 -31.19 -7.35 -8.87
N GLY A 86 -31.17 -8.06 -7.74
CA GLY A 86 -30.60 -7.57 -6.47
C GLY A 86 -29.10 -7.27 -6.54
N PRO A 87 -28.25 -8.24 -6.91
CA PRO A 87 -26.80 -8.02 -7.07
C PRO A 87 -26.46 -6.93 -8.09
N GLN A 88 -27.22 -6.82 -9.18
CA GLN A 88 -27.02 -5.77 -10.19
C GLN A 88 -27.35 -4.37 -9.68
N VAL A 89 -28.43 -4.24 -8.90
CA VAL A 89 -28.79 -2.98 -8.22
C VAL A 89 -27.72 -2.61 -7.18
N LEU A 90 -27.16 -3.60 -6.48
CA LEU A 90 -26.10 -3.38 -5.50
C LEU A 90 -24.78 -2.92 -6.17
N TRP A 91 -24.40 -3.56 -7.28
CA TRP A 91 -23.24 -3.16 -8.09
C TRP A 91 -23.41 -1.77 -8.72
N ALA A 92 -24.59 -1.48 -9.27
CA ALA A 92 -24.90 -0.17 -9.85
C ALA A 92 -24.84 0.97 -8.81
N ASN A 93 -25.18 0.68 -7.55
CA ASN A 93 -25.06 1.65 -6.44
C ASN A 93 -23.67 1.65 -5.79
N ALA A 94 -22.87 0.59 -5.91
CA ALA A 94 -21.50 0.54 -5.41
C ALA A 94 -20.52 1.39 -6.23
N ILE A 95 -20.83 1.65 -7.51
CA ILE A 95 -20.04 2.51 -8.41
C ILE A 95 -20.00 3.99 -7.95
N ALA A 96 -20.87 4.40 -7.02
CA ALA A 96 -20.92 5.78 -6.51
C ALA A 96 -19.74 6.19 -5.60
N SER A 97 -18.68 5.38 -5.48
CA SER A 97 -17.51 5.69 -4.66
C SER A 97 -16.16 5.65 -5.41
N SER A 98 -16.16 5.60 -6.75
CA SER A 98 -14.93 5.80 -7.52
C SER A 98 -14.63 7.31 -7.70
N PRO A 99 -13.49 7.84 -7.21
CA PRO A 99 -13.22 9.29 -7.24
C PRO A 99 -12.93 9.87 -8.63
N LYS A 100 -12.92 9.06 -9.70
CA LYS A 100 -12.42 9.49 -11.02
C LYS A 100 -13.47 10.05 -11.99
N ARG A 101 -14.75 10.12 -11.63
CA ARG A 101 -15.75 10.89 -12.39
C ARG A 101 -16.77 11.51 -11.44
N GLY A 102 -16.70 12.82 -11.22
CA GLY A 102 -17.91 13.57 -10.90
C GLY A 102 -18.84 13.35 -12.09
N TRP A 103 -20.06 12.85 -11.90
CA TRP A 103 -21.18 13.57 -11.34
C TRP A 103 -22.17 12.52 -10.80
N GLY A 104 -22.04 12.14 -9.52
CA GLY A 104 -22.67 10.95 -8.95
C GLY A 104 -24.15 10.71 -9.30
N MET A 105 -25.00 11.74 -9.36
CA MET A 105 -26.40 11.56 -9.77
C MET A 105 -26.59 11.28 -11.26
N VAL A 106 -25.77 11.87 -12.13
CA VAL A 106 -25.85 11.68 -13.59
C VAL A 106 -25.28 10.32 -13.97
N ASP A 107 -24.21 9.87 -13.31
CA ASP A 107 -23.62 8.55 -13.54
C ASP A 107 -24.56 7.41 -13.09
N SER A 108 -25.27 7.58 -11.96
CA SER A 108 -26.32 6.64 -11.54
C SER A 108 -27.50 6.63 -12.52
N LEU A 109 -27.92 7.79 -13.03
CA LEU A 109 -28.99 7.86 -14.03
C LEU A 109 -28.56 7.24 -15.36
N PHE A 110 -27.31 7.45 -15.76
CA PHE A 110 -26.73 6.94 -17.00
C PHE A 110 -26.57 5.41 -16.95
N ALA A 111 -26.08 4.86 -15.84
CA ALA A 111 -26.01 3.42 -15.60
C ALA A 111 -27.40 2.76 -15.60
N PHE A 112 -28.39 3.42 -14.98
CA PHE A 112 -29.78 2.95 -15.02
C PHE A 112 -30.38 3.00 -16.43
N THR A 113 -30.08 4.04 -17.22
CA THR A 113 -30.49 4.07 -18.64
C THR A 113 -29.76 3.01 -19.47
N MET A 114 -28.46 2.78 -19.25
CA MET A 114 -27.73 1.72 -19.92
C MET A 114 -28.31 0.34 -19.61
N PHE A 115 -28.73 0.08 -18.37
CA PHE A 115 -29.46 -1.13 -17.99
C PHE A 115 -30.76 -1.34 -18.79
N LEU A 116 -31.53 -0.26 -19.06
CA LEU A 116 -32.75 -0.35 -19.86
C LEU A 116 -32.48 -0.65 -21.36
N PHE A 117 -31.30 -0.29 -21.88
CA PHE A 117 -30.95 -0.46 -23.29
C PHE A 117 -30.00 -1.64 -23.58
N PHE A 118 -29.30 -2.17 -22.57
CA PHE A 118 -28.36 -3.28 -22.71
C PHE A 118 -28.97 -4.58 -23.30
N PRO A 119 -30.21 -4.98 -22.94
CA PRO A 119 -30.85 -6.15 -23.55
C PRO A 119 -31.07 -6.01 -25.06
N PHE A 120 -31.27 -4.78 -25.56
CA PHE A 120 -31.51 -4.52 -26.98
C PHE A 120 -30.22 -4.45 -27.81
N HIS A 121 -29.06 -4.24 -27.17
CA HIS A 121 -27.77 -4.17 -27.85
C HIS A 121 -27.13 -5.56 -28.08
N GLN A 122 -27.55 -6.58 -27.32
CA GLN A 122 -27.06 -7.95 -27.49
C GLN A 122 -27.69 -8.68 -28.69
N ASP A 123 -28.92 -8.33 -29.09
CA ASP A 123 -29.57 -8.96 -30.26
C ASP A 123 -29.01 -8.48 -31.62
N ILE A 124 -28.27 -7.37 -31.65
CA ILE A 124 -27.69 -6.81 -32.89
C ILE A 124 -26.36 -7.50 -33.26
N ARG A 125 -25.70 -8.22 -32.33
CA ARG A 125 -24.40 -8.88 -32.54
C ARG A 125 -24.48 -10.38 -32.87
N ARG A 126 -25.65 -10.88 -33.24
CA ARG A 126 -25.80 -12.25 -33.78
C ARG A 126 -25.66 -12.23 -35.30
N ASP A 127 -24.58 -12.79 -35.82
CA ASP A 127 -24.41 -13.06 -37.25
C ASP A 127 -25.59 -13.90 -37.79
N PRO A 128 -26.24 -13.49 -38.90
CA PRO A 128 -27.36 -14.22 -39.46
C PRO A 128 -26.88 -15.30 -40.44
N LEU A 129 -26.55 -16.49 -39.94
CA LEU A 129 -26.30 -17.66 -40.79
C LEU A 129 -26.98 -18.92 -40.24
N GLN A 130 -28.30 -19.02 -40.42
CA GLN A 130 -29.02 -20.18 -41.00
C GLN A 130 -30.55 -20.00 -40.85
N PRO A 131 -31.38 -20.46 -41.81
CA PRO A 131 -32.81 -20.15 -41.84
C PRO A 131 -33.63 -21.20 -41.08
N SER A 132 -34.53 -20.77 -40.22
CA SER A 132 -35.68 -21.57 -39.81
C SER A 132 -36.96 -20.75 -39.95
N SER A 133 -37.86 -21.26 -40.78
CA SER A 133 -39.17 -20.74 -41.14
C SER A 133 -40.13 -20.58 -39.95
N HIS A 134 -40.73 -19.39 -39.80
CA HIS A 134 -42.18 -19.15 -39.70
C HIS A 134 -42.47 -17.66 -39.36
N ASP A 135 -42.91 -16.89 -40.37
CA ASP A 135 -44.10 -15.99 -40.45
C ASP A 135 -44.70 -15.48 -39.09
N ARG A 136 -45.04 -14.19 -38.78
CA ARG A 136 -45.74 -13.10 -39.52
C ARG A 136 -45.65 -11.71 -38.83
N SER A 137 -45.53 -10.64 -39.64
CA SER A 137 -46.16 -9.27 -39.55
C SER A 137 -45.75 -8.22 -38.47
N PRO A 138 -46.00 -6.90 -38.66
CA PRO A 138 -45.69 -5.98 -39.79
C PRO A 138 -44.88 -4.72 -39.31
N PRO A 139 -44.43 -3.80 -40.21
CA PRO A 139 -43.47 -2.74 -39.85
C PRO A 139 -44.15 -1.43 -39.39
N TYR A 140 -43.55 -0.73 -38.43
CA TYR A 140 -43.93 0.65 -38.09
C TYR A 140 -42.79 1.64 -38.32
N ALA A 141 -43.20 2.77 -38.86
CA ALA A 141 -42.45 3.75 -39.61
C ALA A 141 -41.54 4.65 -38.77
N LEU A 142 -40.41 5.02 -39.37
CA LEU A 142 -39.52 6.08 -38.93
C LEU A 142 -40.21 7.44 -39.12
N VAL A 143 -40.50 8.16 -38.04
CA VAL A 143 -40.87 9.58 -38.09
C VAL A 143 -39.70 10.41 -37.54
N ALA A 144 -39.02 11.09 -38.45
CA ALA A 144 -38.02 12.09 -38.11
C ALA A 144 -38.74 13.41 -37.76
N THR A 145 -38.58 13.88 -36.53
CA THR A 145 -38.95 15.26 -36.14
C THR A 145 -37.67 16.07 -35.91
N ARG A 146 -37.51 17.11 -36.74
CA ARG A 146 -36.49 18.15 -36.59
C ARG A 146 -36.91 19.10 -35.46
N PHE A 147 -35.98 19.44 -34.58
CA PHE A 147 -36.07 20.61 -33.70
C PHE A 147 -34.97 21.63 -34.06
N PRO A 148 -35.24 22.93 -33.92
CA PRO A 148 -34.46 24.01 -34.54
C PRO A 148 -33.17 24.31 -33.78
N ALA A 149 -32.17 24.79 -34.52
CA ALA A 149 -30.89 25.26 -34.01
C ALA A 149 -31.06 26.44 -33.06
N MET A 150 -30.60 26.28 -31.82
CA MET A 150 -30.49 27.36 -30.84
C MET A 150 -29.02 27.77 -30.75
N HIS A 151 -28.73 29.00 -31.16
CA HIS A 151 -27.42 29.64 -31.02
C HIS A 151 -27.09 29.79 -29.53
N LEU A 152 -26.10 29.04 -29.02
CA LEU A 152 -25.49 29.36 -27.72
C LEU A 152 -24.32 30.31 -27.92
N THR A 153 -24.51 31.52 -27.40
CA THR A 153 -23.50 32.55 -27.22
C THR A 153 -22.37 32.04 -26.31
N SER A 154 -21.14 32.11 -26.81
CA SER A 154 -19.92 31.84 -26.04
C SER A 154 -19.65 32.98 -25.05
N ALA A 155 -19.97 32.76 -23.77
CA ALA A 155 -19.46 33.58 -22.67
C ALA A 155 -19.59 32.83 -21.34
N ALA A 156 -18.64 31.94 -21.06
CA ALA A 156 -18.36 31.50 -19.70
C ALA A 156 -16.84 31.31 -19.58
N LEU A 157 -16.16 32.39 -19.21
CA LEU A 157 -14.79 32.34 -18.73
C LEU A 157 -14.83 31.63 -17.36
N ALA A 158 -14.77 30.30 -17.37
CA ALA A 158 -14.58 29.54 -16.15
C ALA A 158 -13.16 29.84 -15.66
N ALA A 159 -13.06 30.63 -14.59
CA ALA A 159 -11.85 30.69 -13.78
C ALA A 159 -11.63 29.28 -13.22
N ALA A 160 -10.83 28.48 -13.91
CA ALA A 160 -10.23 27.29 -13.36
C ALA A 160 -9.24 27.75 -12.30
N LEU A 161 -9.73 27.94 -11.07
CA LEU A 161 -8.86 27.88 -9.91
C LEU A 161 -8.22 26.49 -9.94
N PRO A 162 -6.88 26.37 -9.94
CA PRO A 162 -6.28 25.10 -9.61
C PRO A 162 -6.73 24.81 -8.19
N LEU A 163 -7.59 23.80 -8.00
CA LEU A 163 -7.55 23.07 -6.74
C LEU A 163 -6.14 22.49 -6.70
N ALA A 164 -5.21 23.22 -6.08
CA ALA A 164 -4.08 22.58 -5.46
C ALA A 164 -4.71 21.53 -4.54
N CYS A 165 -4.61 20.25 -4.92
CA CYS A 165 -4.72 19.18 -3.96
C CYS A 165 -3.66 19.51 -2.92
N ALA A 166 -4.04 20.13 -1.82
CA ALA A 166 -3.20 20.19 -0.65
C ALA A 166 -2.92 18.73 -0.30
N GLN A 167 -1.71 18.26 -0.58
CA GLN A 167 -1.28 16.95 -0.12
C GLN A 167 -1.44 16.96 1.39
N THR A 168 -2.17 15.98 1.90
CA THR A 168 -2.45 15.84 3.32
C THR A 168 -1.11 15.68 4.04
N SER A 169 -0.70 16.68 4.82
CA SER A 169 0.42 16.54 5.75
C SER A 169 -0.08 15.68 6.91
N SER A 170 0.36 14.44 6.95
CA SER A 170 -0.04 13.49 8.00
C SER A 170 1.10 13.33 8.99
N PRO A 171 0.86 13.52 10.30
CA PRO A 171 1.88 13.36 11.32
C PRO A 171 2.32 11.89 11.51
N LYS A 172 1.77 10.95 10.73
CA LYS A 172 2.11 9.52 10.78
C LYS A 172 3.42 9.19 10.04
N ARG A 173 3.89 10.08 9.16
CA ARG A 173 5.07 9.85 8.32
C ARG A 173 6.35 9.86 9.15
N GLY A 174 7.22 8.89 8.90
CA GLY A 174 8.56 8.85 9.48
C GLY A 174 9.62 8.45 8.48
N LEU A 175 10.87 8.60 8.89
CA LEU A 175 12.02 8.33 8.05
C LEU A 175 12.64 6.98 8.45
N VAL A 176 12.65 6.02 7.54
CA VAL A 176 13.67 4.98 7.57
C VAL A 176 14.95 5.60 7.04
N PHE A 177 15.94 5.83 7.90
CA PHE A 177 17.15 6.57 7.53
C PHE A 177 18.27 5.60 7.15
N VAL A 178 18.70 5.64 5.89
CA VAL A 178 19.78 4.82 5.35
C VAL A 178 20.90 5.74 4.86
N PRO A 179 21.77 6.23 5.75
CA PRO A 179 22.83 7.15 5.35
C PRO A 179 23.83 6.46 4.42
N ASP A 180 24.26 7.18 3.38
CA ASP A 180 25.32 6.73 2.50
C ASP A 180 26.57 7.59 2.73
N PRO A 181 27.71 7.01 3.13
CA PRO A 181 28.94 7.78 3.37
C PRO A 181 29.50 8.44 2.11
N ARG A 182 29.01 8.09 0.91
CA ARG A 182 29.35 8.79 -0.35
C ARG A 182 28.72 10.18 -0.42
N TRP A 183 27.59 10.41 0.25
CA TRP A 183 26.81 11.66 0.23
C TRP A 183 26.26 12.03 1.61
N PRO A 184 27.13 12.28 2.60
CA PRO A 184 26.70 12.63 3.95
C PRO A 184 25.84 13.92 3.98
N GLU A 185 25.97 14.80 2.99
CA GLU A 185 25.17 16.01 2.86
C GLU A 185 23.67 15.75 2.67
N ASP A 186 23.28 14.58 2.16
CA ASP A 186 21.87 14.24 1.91
C ASP A 186 21.05 14.19 3.20
N ALA A 187 21.70 13.94 4.36
CA ALA A 187 21.03 13.89 5.65
C ALA A 187 20.30 15.20 5.99
N ALA A 188 20.84 16.35 5.55
CA ALA A 188 20.22 17.64 5.79
C ALA A 188 18.87 17.79 5.06
N ILE A 189 18.63 17.04 3.98
CA ILE A 189 17.40 17.15 3.18
C ILE A 189 16.19 16.80 4.04
N TRP A 190 16.28 15.78 4.90
CA TRP A 190 15.14 15.23 5.63
C TRP A 190 14.53 16.18 6.68
N THR A 191 15.34 17.11 7.21
CA THR A 191 14.93 18.00 8.29
C THR A 191 14.96 19.48 7.90
N SER A 192 15.57 19.83 6.76
CA SER A 192 15.64 21.21 6.28
C SER A 192 14.44 21.65 5.44
N GLN A 193 13.58 20.72 4.97
CA GLN A 193 12.42 21.09 4.16
C GLN A 193 11.36 21.82 5.01
N PRO A 194 11.01 23.08 4.68
CA PRO A 194 9.95 23.78 5.39
C PRO A 194 8.62 23.06 5.27
N GLY A 195 7.96 22.81 6.41
CA GLY A 195 6.65 22.14 6.43
C GLY A 195 6.70 20.63 6.21
N SER A 196 7.89 20.01 6.33
CA SER A 196 8.02 18.55 6.33
C SER A 196 7.08 17.90 7.35
N PRO A 197 6.29 16.88 6.97
CA PRO A 197 5.37 16.17 7.87
C PRO A 197 6.05 15.05 8.67
N LEU A 198 7.37 14.88 8.57
CA LEU A 198 8.09 13.81 9.27
C LEU A 198 8.14 14.09 10.78
N THR A 199 7.72 13.12 11.59
CA THR A 199 7.64 13.25 13.06
C THR A 199 8.50 12.26 13.83
N TRP A 200 9.04 11.25 13.15
CA TRP A 200 9.88 10.21 13.74
C TRP A 200 10.84 9.59 12.73
N TYR A 201 11.88 8.94 13.20
CA TYR A 201 12.81 8.17 12.37
C TYR A 201 13.39 6.98 13.12
N TYR A 202 13.91 6.03 12.35
CA TYR A 202 14.79 4.97 12.82
C TYR A 202 15.90 4.74 11.80
N ASN A 203 17.00 4.13 12.22
CA ASN A 203 18.23 3.95 11.41
C ASN A 203 18.77 2.51 11.49
N TYR A 204 17.94 1.55 11.90
CA TYR A 204 18.31 0.16 12.20
C TYR A 204 19.27 -0.03 13.37
N GLU A 205 19.58 1.03 14.13
CA GLU A 205 20.51 0.99 15.24
C GLU A 205 19.81 1.33 16.57
N ARG A 206 20.54 1.07 17.66
CA ARG A 206 20.11 1.44 19.02
C ARG A 206 20.40 2.89 19.38
N GLU A 207 21.33 3.53 18.69
CA GLU A 207 21.76 4.92 18.92
C GLU A 207 21.26 5.85 17.81
N PRO A 208 20.94 7.12 18.14
CA PRO A 208 20.48 8.07 17.14
C PRO A 208 21.61 8.44 16.17
N SER A 209 21.27 8.60 14.89
CA SER A 209 22.16 9.19 13.90
C SER A 209 22.63 10.58 14.35
N THR A 210 23.93 10.84 14.21
CA THR A 210 24.58 12.07 14.70
C THR A 210 23.97 13.36 14.12
N GLU A 211 23.47 13.27 12.90
CA GLU A 211 22.84 14.34 12.11
C GLU A 211 21.52 14.82 12.75
N PHE A 212 20.84 13.94 13.47
CA PHE A 212 19.55 14.19 14.10
C PHE A 212 19.60 14.15 15.64
N ALA A 213 20.72 13.73 16.22
CA ALA A 213 20.87 13.58 17.67
C ALA A 213 20.58 14.86 18.46
N GLY A 214 20.80 16.03 17.86
CA GLY A 214 20.50 17.34 18.46
C GLY A 214 19.05 17.82 18.31
N LEU A 215 18.19 17.09 17.59
CA LEU A 215 16.79 17.45 17.40
C LEU A 215 15.93 16.99 18.59
N PRO A 216 14.96 17.80 19.05
CA PRO A 216 14.03 17.42 20.11
C PRO A 216 13.20 16.19 19.72
N GLN A 217 12.96 15.28 20.68
CA GLN A 217 12.12 14.09 20.47
C GLN A 217 10.65 14.42 20.16
N GLU A 218 10.19 15.62 20.55
CA GLU A 218 8.85 16.13 20.25
C GLU A 218 8.68 16.54 18.79
N ASP A 219 9.77 16.96 18.13
CA ASP A 219 9.79 17.38 16.73
C ASP A 219 10.11 16.21 15.79
N PHE A 220 11.11 15.39 16.17
CA PHE A 220 11.58 14.27 15.36
C PHE A 220 12.06 13.14 16.26
N GLU A 221 11.14 12.25 16.63
CA GLU A 221 11.40 11.15 17.55
C GLU A 221 12.40 10.16 16.97
N PHE A 222 13.42 9.79 17.74
CA PHE A 222 14.28 8.67 17.40
C PHE A 222 13.69 7.41 18.00
N VAL A 223 13.50 6.38 17.18
CA VAL A 223 12.99 5.07 17.61
C VAL A 223 14.13 4.05 17.53
N PRO A 224 14.76 3.66 18.66
CA PRO A 224 15.82 2.65 18.68
C PRO A 224 15.33 1.30 18.16
N MET A 225 16.21 0.57 17.48
CA MET A 225 15.92 -0.77 16.95
C MET A 225 16.96 -1.79 17.41
N LEU A 226 16.50 -2.94 17.91
CA LEU A 226 17.34 -4.14 17.98
C LEU A 226 17.18 -4.92 16.68
N TRP A 227 18.08 -4.68 15.72
CA TRP A 227 17.94 -5.20 14.36
C TRP A 227 17.87 -6.74 14.28
N GLY A 228 18.64 -7.45 15.10
CA GLY A 228 18.71 -8.92 15.13
C GLY A 228 19.06 -9.44 16.51
N ALA A 229 19.03 -10.76 16.69
CA ALA A 229 19.45 -11.37 17.94
C ALA A 229 20.98 -11.25 18.12
N PRO A 230 21.48 -10.85 19.30
CA PRO A 230 22.90 -10.94 19.62
C PRO A 230 23.38 -12.40 19.60
N GLU A 231 24.68 -12.61 19.42
CA GLU A 231 25.28 -13.96 19.48
C GLU A 231 25.09 -14.62 20.86
N ASP A 232 25.18 -13.82 21.92
CA ASP A 232 24.85 -14.20 23.29
C ASP A 232 23.42 -13.74 23.60
N GLU A 233 22.50 -14.68 23.81
CA GLU A 233 21.09 -14.38 24.07
C GLU A 233 20.85 -13.70 25.44
N ASP A 234 21.82 -13.76 26.35
CA ASP A 234 21.79 -13.01 27.62
C ASP A 234 22.35 -11.57 27.48
N ASP A 235 22.83 -11.17 26.30
CA ASP A 235 23.26 -9.79 26.03
C ASP A 235 22.08 -8.82 26.19
N ALA A 236 22.23 -7.86 27.10
CA ALA A 236 21.25 -6.82 27.40
C ALA A 236 21.70 -5.42 26.93
N SER A 237 22.72 -5.33 26.08
CA SER A 237 23.36 -4.08 25.70
C SER A 237 22.44 -3.17 24.89
N PHE A 238 21.42 -3.71 24.21
CA PHE A 238 20.36 -2.92 23.60
C PHE A 238 19.53 -2.20 24.66
N ARG A 239 18.97 -2.96 25.61
CA ARG A 239 18.21 -2.38 26.73
C ARG A 239 19.03 -1.34 27.48
N GLU A 240 20.26 -1.67 27.84
CA GLU A 240 21.15 -0.79 28.60
C GLU A 240 21.43 0.53 27.86
N SER A 241 21.60 0.48 26.54
CA SER A 241 21.74 1.69 25.70
C SER A 241 20.47 2.55 25.70
N VAL A 242 19.30 1.93 25.53
CA VAL A 242 18.01 2.65 25.57
C VAL A 242 17.77 3.26 26.96
N GLU A 243 18.04 2.51 28.02
CA GLU A 243 17.93 2.96 29.41
C GLU A 243 18.86 4.14 29.68
N ALA A 244 20.11 4.08 29.22
CA ALA A 244 21.07 5.17 29.35
C ALA A 244 20.63 6.44 28.61
N GLN A 245 20.00 6.31 27.43
CA GLN A 245 19.44 7.45 26.70
C GLN A 245 18.30 8.10 27.49
N ILE A 246 17.39 7.30 28.08
CA ILE A 246 16.30 7.81 28.92
C ILE A 246 16.86 8.51 30.16
N ASP A 247 17.85 7.90 30.83
CA ASP A 247 18.48 8.47 32.02
C ASP A 247 19.26 9.76 31.73
N ALA A 248 19.79 9.90 30.51
CA ALA A 248 20.39 11.14 30.00
C ALA A 248 19.35 12.22 29.62
N GLY A 249 18.04 11.92 29.75
CA GLY A 249 16.94 12.86 29.53
C GLY A 249 16.34 12.84 28.11
N ARG A 250 16.69 11.87 27.26
CA ARG A 250 16.02 11.67 25.97
C ARG A 250 14.71 10.93 26.19
N ASP A 251 13.59 11.53 25.78
CA ASP A 251 12.26 10.91 25.88
C ASP A 251 12.06 9.81 24.82
N ILE A 252 12.64 8.63 25.06
CA ILE A 252 12.43 7.44 24.22
C ILE A 252 11.05 6.86 24.54
N ARG A 253 10.11 6.98 23.60
CA ARG A 253 8.71 6.56 23.80
C ARG A 253 8.38 5.23 23.14
N HIS A 254 9.14 4.83 22.12
CA HIS A 254 8.92 3.60 21.37
C HIS A 254 10.25 2.91 21.03
N VAL A 255 10.22 1.60 20.85
CA VAL A 255 11.32 0.81 20.28
C VAL A 255 10.83 -0.15 19.21
N LEU A 256 11.69 -0.42 18.23
CA LEU A 256 11.49 -1.45 17.21
C LEU A 256 12.31 -2.70 17.56
N ALA A 257 11.78 -3.86 17.20
CA ALA A 257 12.44 -5.14 17.36
C ALA A 257 12.98 -5.67 16.02
N PHE A 258 13.28 -6.97 15.97
CA PHE A 258 14.06 -7.58 14.89
C PHE A 258 13.54 -7.27 13.49
N ASN A 259 14.47 -7.03 12.57
CA ASN A 259 14.22 -6.76 11.15
C ASN A 259 14.12 -8.07 10.37
N GLU A 260 12.97 -8.38 9.79
CA GLU A 260 12.74 -9.57 8.98
C GLU A 260 13.31 -10.88 9.58
N PRO A 261 12.96 -11.21 10.84
CA PRO A 261 13.50 -12.40 11.48
C PRO A 261 12.96 -13.70 10.86
N ASP A 262 11.81 -13.66 10.18
CA ASP A 262 11.24 -14.77 9.41
C ASP A 262 11.94 -15.01 8.07
N GLY A 263 12.82 -14.09 7.66
CA GLY A 263 13.60 -14.21 6.44
C GLY A 263 14.58 -15.39 6.48
N PRO A 264 14.92 -15.98 5.31
CA PRO A 264 15.93 -17.02 5.22
C PRO A 264 17.30 -16.55 5.70
N GLN A 265 18.02 -17.46 6.36
CA GLN A 265 19.42 -17.28 6.74
C GLN A 265 20.27 -16.88 5.52
N GLY A 266 21.08 -15.83 5.69
CA GLY A 266 21.99 -15.33 4.65
C GLY A 266 21.35 -14.47 3.57
N GLN A 267 20.07 -14.10 3.68
CA GLN A 267 19.50 -13.01 2.87
C GLN A 267 20.09 -11.67 3.30
N SER A 268 20.45 -10.83 2.32
CA SER A 268 20.92 -9.47 2.59
C SER A 268 19.74 -8.61 3.08
N GLY A 269 19.87 -8.00 4.25
CA GLY A 269 18.92 -7.02 4.79
C GLY A 269 18.05 -7.51 5.96
N GLY A 270 17.82 -8.82 6.10
CA GLY A 270 17.05 -9.41 7.20
C GLY A 270 17.93 -10.05 8.29
N SER A 271 17.39 -10.18 9.50
CA SER A 271 18.12 -10.67 10.67
C SER A 271 18.09 -12.19 10.84
N ALA A 272 17.12 -12.88 10.22
CA ALA A 272 16.98 -14.33 10.24
C ALA A 272 17.13 -14.92 11.67
N VAL A 273 16.12 -14.71 12.51
CA VAL A 273 16.11 -15.14 13.91
C VAL A 273 14.98 -16.15 14.10
N ASP A 274 15.24 -17.30 14.73
CA ASP A 274 14.15 -18.24 15.00
C ASP A 274 13.23 -17.74 16.14
N PRO A 275 11.94 -18.11 16.15
CA PRO A 275 10.98 -17.59 17.12
C PRO A 275 11.32 -17.87 18.60
N ALA A 276 12.03 -18.97 18.90
CA ALA A 276 12.35 -19.34 20.28
C ALA A 276 13.51 -18.48 20.81
N THR A 277 14.54 -18.28 19.99
CA THR A 277 15.65 -17.36 20.28
C THR A 277 15.16 -15.92 20.42
N ALA A 278 14.30 -15.48 19.50
CA ALA A 278 13.67 -14.16 19.59
C ALA A 278 12.92 -13.96 20.91
N ALA A 279 12.18 -14.97 21.39
CA ALA A 279 11.46 -14.90 22.66
C ALA A 279 12.39 -14.75 23.88
N ARG A 280 13.53 -15.47 23.89
CA ARG A 280 14.52 -15.36 24.98
C ARG A 280 15.21 -14.00 24.99
N VAL A 281 15.56 -13.46 23.83
CA VAL A 281 16.12 -12.11 23.72
C VAL A 281 15.08 -11.05 24.09
N TRP A 282 13.81 -11.26 23.73
CA TRP A 282 12.71 -10.34 24.03
C TRP A 282 12.52 -10.11 25.53
N ILE A 283 12.44 -11.19 26.33
CA ILE A 283 12.26 -11.06 27.79
C ILE A 283 13.43 -10.34 28.47
N ARG A 284 14.62 -10.36 27.87
CA ARG A 284 15.82 -9.68 28.40
C ARG A 284 15.87 -8.20 28.03
N ASN A 285 15.53 -7.91 26.77
CA ASN A 285 15.78 -6.60 26.19
C ASN A 285 14.55 -5.70 26.09
N PHE A 286 13.34 -6.26 25.96
CA PHE A 286 12.13 -5.51 25.67
C PHE A 286 11.16 -5.43 26.84
N GLU A 287 10.85 -6.53 27.53
CA GLU A 287 9.92 -6.51 28.69
C GLU A 287 10.32 -5.46 29.75
N PRO A 288 11.60 -5.32 30.15
CA PRO A 288 11.99 -4.28 31.11
C PRO A 288 11.79 -2.85 30.59
N LEU A 289 11.85 -2.63 29.28
CA LEU A 289 11.60 -1.31 28.69
C LEU A 289 10.11 -0.93 28.80
N ALA A 290 9.20 -1.90 28.69
CA ALA A 290 7.78 -1.66 28.95
C ALA A 290 7.51 -1.22 30.39
N GLU A 291 8.24 -1.77 31.38
CA GLU A 291 8.15 -1.32 32.78
C GLU A 291 8.61 0.14 32.96
N ARG A 292 9.45 0.64 32.05
CA ARG A 292 9.85 2.05 31.98
C ARG A 292 8.89 2.93 31.17
N GLY A 293 7.78 2.37 30.69
CA GLY A 293 6.77 3.09 29.90
C GLY A 293 7.11 3.23 28.41
N VAL A 294 8.13 2.54 27.92
CA VAL A 294 8.47 2.50 26.49
C VAL A 294 7.54 1.53 25.78
N LYS A 295 6.96 1.96 24.66
CA LYS A 295 6.08 1.11 23.85
C LYS A 295 6.86 0.17 22.95
N LEU A 296 6.44 -1.08 22.90
CA LEU A 296 7.17 -2.16 22.23
C LEU A 296 6.50 -2.54 20.91
N GLY A 297 7.24 -2.44 19.81
CA GLY A 297 6.83 -2.94 18.51
C GLY A 297 7.22 -4.40 18.32
N LEU A 298 6.28 -5.24 17.87
CA LEU A 298 6.61 -6.62 17.50
C LEU A 298 7.68 -6.67 16.39
N PRO A 299 8.44 -7.77 16.27
CA PRO A 299 9.40 -7.93 15.18
C PRO A 299 8.77 -7.68 13.80
N ALA A 300 9.49 -6.99 12.92
CA ALA A 300 9.00 -6.58 11.62
C ALA A 300 9.27 -7.69 10.60
N CYS A 301 8.34 -8.64 10.46
CA CYS A 301 8.48 -9.74 9.51
C CYS A 301 8.36 -9.27 8.05
N THR A 302 8.89 -10.07 7.13
CA THR A 302 8.75 -9.86 5.68
C THR A 302 7.28 -9.79 5.25
N GLY A 303 7.02 -9.24 4.05
CA GLY A 303 5.69 -9.25 3.41
C GLY A 303 5.21 -10.64 2.97
N GLY A 304 5.96 -11.71 3.26
CA GLY A 304 5.63 -13.08 2.91
C GLY A 304 4.57 -13.72 3.82
N TRP A 305 4.10 -14.90 3.43
CA TRP A 305 3.11 -15.68 4.20
C TRP A 305 3.64 -16.22 5.54
N GLY A 306 4.97 -16.20 5.75
CA GLY A 306 5.64 -16.72 6.95
C GLY A 306 5.60 -15.78 8.16
N GLY A 307 5.38 -14.48 7.96
CA GLY A 307 5.52 -13.48 9.02
C GLY A 307 4.54 -13.67 10.19
N ILE A 308 3.24 -13.78 9.91
CA ILE A 308 2.22 -14.00 10.96
C ILE A 308 2.44 -15.33 11.71
N PRO A 309 2.64 -16.49 11.04
CA PRO A 309 2.98 -17.72 11.73
C PRO A 309 4.25 -17.64 12.59
N TRP A 310 5.27 -16.90 12.15
CA TRP A 310 6.49 -16.68 12.92
C TRP A 310 6.18 -15.86 14.19
N LEU A 311 5.42 -14.77 14.07
CA LEU A 311 5.03 -13.92 15.20
C LEU A 311 4.19 -14.68 16.23
N GLN A 312 3.26 -15.52 15.78
CA GLN A 312 2.43 -16.34 16.67
C GLN A 312 3.28 -17.36 17.46
N GLN A 313 4.25 -17.99 16.82
CA GLN A 313 5.19 -18.89 17.50
C GLN A 313 6.07 -18.13 18.49
N PHE A 314 6.59 -16.97 18.10
CA PHE A 314 7.40 -16.10 18.94
C PHE A 314 6.62 -15.69 20.20
N LEU A 315 5.40 -15.19 20.05
CA LEU A 315 4.54 -14.81 21.17
C LEU A 315 4.20 -16.00 22.07
N GLY A 316 3.89 -17.17 21.49
CA GLY A 316 3.64 -18.39 22.26
C GLY A 316 4.84 -18.80 23.11
N ASN A 317 6.03 -18.82 22.52
CA ASN A 317 7.28 -19.09 23.25
C ASN A 317 7.55 -18.05 24.34
N CYS A 318 7.28 -16.77 24.05
CA CYS A 318 7.47 -15.68 25.00
C CYS A 318 6.53 -15.81 26.20
N SER A 319 5.24 -16.06 25.96
CA SER A 319 4.23 -16.32 26.99
C SER A 319 4.61 -17.51 27.88
N GLU A 320 5.15 -18.60 27.30
CA GLU A 320 5.64 -19.74 28.07
C GLU A 320 6.80 -19.36 29.01
N LEU A 321 7.75 -18.54 28.54
CA LEU A 321 8.90 -18.09 29.32
C LEU A 321 8.53 -17.16 30.48
N VAL A 322 7.52 -16.30 30.31
CA VAL A 322 7.07 -15.38 31.38
C VAL A 322 6.02 -16.01 32.30
N SER A 323 5.37 -17.09 31.89
CA SER A 323 4.40 -17.79 32.73
C SER A 323 5.12 -18.56 33.85
N SER A 324 4.65 -18.45 35.09
CA SER A 324 5.30 -19.11 36.23
C SER A 324 4.31 -19.46 37.33
N GLY A 325 4.57 -20.55 38.08
CA GLY A 325 3.76 -20.91 39.25
C GLY A 325 2.29 -21.23 38.96
N GLY A 326 1.93 -21.52 37.70
CA GLY A 326 0.55 -21.75 37.26
C GLY A 326 -0.20 -20.48 36.85
N GLU A 327 0.45 -19.31 36.84
CA GLU A 327 -0.11 -18.07 36.31
C GLU A 327 0.36 -17.87 34.86
N GLU A 328 -0.59 -17.91 33.93
CA GLU A 328 -0.35 -17.62 32.51
C GLU A 328 -0.22 -16.12 32.30
N ARG A 329 0.88 -15.70 31.66
CA ARG A 329 1.15 -14.32 31.29
C ARG A 329 1.55 -14.26 29.83
N ASN A 330 1.20 -13.15 29.17
CA ASN A 330 1.67 -12.84 27.83
C ASN A 330 2.74 -11.77 27.88
N CYS A 331 3.67 -11.82 26.92
CA CYS A 331 4.62 -10.73 26.72
C CYS A 331 3.91 -9.46 26.25
N THR A 332 4.46 -8.32 26.66
CA THR A 332 3.92 -6.99 26.40
C THR A 332 4.26 -6.56 24.98
N TYR A 333 3.29 -6.02 24.24
CA TYR A 333 3.52 -5.33 22.97
C TYR A 333 2.40 -4.32 22.71
N ASP A 334 2.72 -3.24 22.02
CA ASP A 334 1.82 -2.09 21.83
C ASP A 334 1.39 -1.90 20.38
N PHE A 335 2.24 -2.30 19.43
CA PHE A 335 1.98 -2.18 18.01
C PHE A 335 2.64 -3.32 17.21
N VAL A 336 2.11 -3.58 16.03
CA VAL A 336 2.67 -4.55 15.07
C VAL A 336 3.39 -3.82 13.95
N ASN A 337 4.60 -4.27 13.64
CA ASN A 337 5.38 -3.75 12.53
C ASN A 337 5.13 -4.57 11.26
N ILE A 338 4.97 -3.89 10.13
CA ILE A 338 4.61 -4.49 8.85
C ILE A 338 5.60 -4.04 7.79
N HIS A 339 6.24 -4.99 7.11
CA HIS A 339 6.99 -4.74 5.89
C HIS A 339 6.18 -5.16 4.66
N TRP A 340 6.31 -4.40 3.56
CA TRP A 340 5.68 -4.77 2.29
C TRP A 340 6.45 -4.29 1.07
N TYR A 341 6.83 -5.23 0.22
CA TYR A 341 7.40 -4.96 -1.10
C TYR A 341 6.51 -5.59 -2.17
N GLY A 342 5.79 -4.77 -2.94
CA GLY A 342 4.83 -5.22 -3.94
C GLY A 342 3.74 -4.20 -4.26
N ASN A 343 2.68 -4.64 -4.97
CA ASN A 343 1.59 -3.76 -5.38
C ASN A 343 0.67 -3.33 -4.22
N PHE A 344 -0.20 -2.35 -4.48
CA PHE A 344 -1.09 -1.78 -3.46
C PHE A 344 -2.18 -2.76 -3.00
N GLU A 345 -2.75 -3.57 -3.89
CA GLU A 345 -3.77 -4.55 -3.51
C GLU A 345 -3.20 -5.60 -2.55
N GLY A 346 -1.96 -6.02 -2.77
CA GLY A 346 -1.25 -6.92 -1.88
C GLY A 346 -0.98 -6.27 -0.52
N LEU A 347 -0.52 -5.01 -0.50
CA LEU A 347 -0.33 -4.23 0.73
C LEU A 347 -1.62 -4.17 1.57
N ALA A 348 -2.72 -3.75 0.95
CA ALA A 348 -4.01 -3.62 1.63
C ALA A 348 -4.50 -4.98 2.17
N SER A 349 -4.35 -6.06 1.38
CA SER A 349 -4.69 -7.41 1.83
C SER A 349 -3.79 -7.89 2.98
N HIS A 350 -2.51 -7.56 2.94
CA HIS A 350 -1.54 -7.96 3.95
C HIS A 350 -1.84 -7.27 5.28
N MET A 351 -2.10 -5.96 5.28
CA MET A 351 -2.60 -5.22 6.45
C MET A 351 -3.92 -5.78 6.97
N GLY A 352 -4.83 -6.20 6.08
CA GLY A 352 -6.06 -6.88 6.46
C GLY A 352 -5.79 -8.18 7.24
N SER A 353 -4.79 -8.96 6.84
CA SER A 353 -4.39 -10.18 7.54
C SER A 353 -3.80 -9.90 8.93
N TYR A 354 -2.99 -8.84 9.08
CA TYR A 354 -2.48 -8.40 10.38
C TYR A 354 -3.60 -7.90 11.29
N SER A 355 -4.57 -7.17 10.74
CA SER A 355 -5.77 -6.74 11.47
C SER A 355 -6.56 -7.92 12.04
N ALA A 356 -6.62 -9.04 11.29
CA ALA A 356 -7.28 -10.26 11.73
C ALA A 356 -6.46 -11.05 12.77
N ALA A 357 -5.13 -11.11 12.61
CA ALA A 357 -4.24 -11.81 13.52
C ALA A 357 -4.03 -11.06 14.85
N PHE A 358 -4.04 -9.72 14.82
CA PHE A 358 -3.76 -8.83 15.94
C PHE A 358 -4.89 -7.78 16.08
N PRO A 359 -6.09 -8.19 16.51
CA PRO A 359 -7.24 -7.29 16.58
C PRO A 359 -7.01 -6.17 17.61
N ASN A 360 -7.41 -4.94 17.25
CA ASN A 360 -7.26 -3.73 18.07
C ASN A 360 -5.81 -3.31 18.37
N ILE A 361 -4.84 -3.85 17.64
CA ILE A 361 -3.44 -3.44 17.76
C ILE A 361 -3.11 -2.43 16.66
N THR A 362 -2.40 -1.36 17.04
CA THR A 362 -1.97 -0.32 16.08
C THR A 362 -0.92 -0.89 15.13
N GLN A 363 -1.00 -0.54 13.86
CA GLN A 363 -0.07 -0.97 12.82
C GLN A 363 0.94 0.13 12.53
N TRP A 364 2.21 -0.23 12.49
CA TRP A 364 3.30 0.60 12.00
C TRP A 364 3.85 -0.05 10.73
N ILE A 365 3.77 0.66 9.61
CA ILE A 365 4.31 0.18 8.34
C ILE A 365 5.75 0.69 8.27
N THR A 366 6.68 -0.05 8.88
CA THR A 366 8.07 0.38 9.05
C THR A 366 8.85 0.35 7.74
N GLU A 367 8.48 -0.51 6.79
CA GLU A 367 9.02 -0.47 5.43
C GLU A 367 7.93 -0.79 4.42
N TYR A 368 7.81 0.05 3.38
CA TYR A 368 7.03 -0.33 2.21
C TYR A 368 7.55 0.29 0.93
N ASN A 369 7.47 -0.46 -0.15
CA ASN A 369 7.73 0.03 -1.51
C ASN A 369 7.04 -0.86 -2.59
N PHE A 370 6.91 -0.34 -3.80
CA PHE A 370 6.65 -1.14 -5.00
C PHE A 370 7.94 -1.22 -5.81
N ASP A 371 8.77 -2.17 -5.41
CA ASP A 371 10.15 -2.33 -5.84
C ASP A 371 10.26 -2.76 -7.31
N SER A 372 11.33 -2.32 -7.95
CA SER A 372 11.72 -2.73 -9.31
C SER A 372 10.66 -2.49 -10.40
N GLN A 373 9.76 -1.51 -10.20
CA GLN A 373 8.76 -1.11 -11.18
C GLN A 373 9.18 0.09 -12.03
N ASP A 374 8.42 0.36 -13.09
CA ASP A 374 8.52 1.60 -13.85
C ASP A 374 8.09 2.82 -13.02
N LEU A 375 8.64 3.99 -13.36
CA LEU A 375 8.41 5.24 -12.63
C LEU A 375 6.92 5.59 -12.46
N PRO A 376 6.07 5.58 -13.50
CA PRO A 376 4.63 5.79 -13.34
C PRO A 376 3.98 4.86 -12.31
N SER A 377 4.31 3.57 -12.36
CA SER A 377 3.73 2.56 -11.47
C SER A 377 4.14 2.77 -10.01
N THR A 378 5.41 3.09 -9.74
CA THR A 378 5.85 3.40 -8.36
C THR A 378 5.27 4.71 -7.84
N GLN A 379 5.14 5.75 -8.70
CA GLN A 379 4.49 7.01 -8.33
C GLN A 379 3.00 6.82 -8.02
N GLU A 380 2.28 6.00 -8.81
CA GLU A 380 0.89 5.67 -8.55
C GLU A 380 0.74 4.90 -7.23
N PHE A 381 1.57 3.87 -7.00
CA PHE A 381 1.60 3.14 -5.75
C PHE A 381 1.84 4.04 -4.54
N PHE A 382 2.83 4.93 -4.61
CA PHE A 382 3.14 5.87 -3.53
C PHE A 382 1.94 6.75 -3.18
N ASN A 383 1.29 7.33 -4.20
CA ASN A 383 0.14 8.20 -3.98
C ASN A 383 -1.05 7.42 -3.37
N MET A 384 -1.34 6.21 -3.85
CA MET A 384 -2.42 5.39 -3.29
C MET A 384 -2.13 4.95 -1.85
N SER A 385 -0.92 4.47 -1.58
CA SER A 385 -0.52 3.96 -0.26
C SER A 385 -0.45 5.05 0.80
N SER A 386 0.17 6.20 0.51
CA SER A 386 0.25 7.33 1.45
C SER A 386 -1.13 7.86 1.82
N GLU A 387 -2.00 8.08 0.84
CA GLU A 387 -3.37 8.53 1.07
C GLU A 387 -4.21 7.48 1.85
N TYR A 388 -3.96 6.18 1.59
CA TYR A 388 -4.59 5.10 2.35
C TYR A 388 -4.17 5.11 3.83
N PHE A 389 -2.87 5.18 4.12
CA PHE A 389 -2.36 5.20 5.50
C PHE A 389 -2.81 6.44 6.28
N ASP A 390 -2.87 7.59 5.62
CA ASP A 390 -3.31 8.84 6.24
C ASP A 390 -4.75 8.74 6.76
N ARG A 391 -5.62 8.02 6.05
CA ARG A 391 -7.04 7.82 6.43
C ARG A 391 -7.30 6.69 7.42
N MET A 392 -6.42 5.71 7.52
CA MET A 392 -6.67 4.51 8.31
C MET A 392 -6.31 4.74 9.78
N ASP A 393 -7.30 4.74 10.68
CA ASP A 393 -7.09 4.88 12.13
C ASP A 393 -6.24 3.74 12.72
N SER A 394 -6.29 2.55 12.11
CA SER A 394 -5.45 1.42 12.51
C SER A 394 -3.96 1.65 12.24
N VAL A 395 -3.61 2.61 11.38
CA VAL A 395 -2.21 2.96 11.09
C VAL A 395 -1.77 4.09 11.99
N GLY A 396 -0.82 3.79 12.86
CA GLY A 396 -0.19 4.78 13.74
C GLY A 396 0.95 5.52 13.06
N ARG A 397 1.80 4.80 12.32
CA ARG A 397 3.00 5.34 11.67
C ARG A 397 3.35 4.58 10.40
N TYR A 398 4.03 5.24 9.46
CA TYR A 398 4.58 4.59 8.27
C TYR A 398 5.84 5.27 7.74
N SER A 399 6.75 4.48 7.18
CA SER A 399 8.01 4.93 6.56
C SER A 399 8.19 4.30 5.18
N TYR A 400 8.28 5.15 4.15
CA TYR A 400 8.51 4.70 2.78
C TYR A 400 9.99 4.34 2.61
N PHE A 401 10.28 3.12 2.15
CA PHE A 401 11.65 2.65 2.01
C PHE A 401 12.27 3.16 0.70
N GLY A 402 12.89 4.35 0.75
CA GLY A 402 13.48 4.97 -0.43
C GLY A 402 14.33 6.20 -0.14
N SER A 403 14.82 6.38 1.09
CA SER A 403 15.55 7.56 1.60
C SER A 403 17.01 7.64 1.12
N PHE A 404 17.27 7.23 -0.11
CA PHE A 404 18.60 7.13 -0.71
C PHE A 404 18.55 7.55 -2.18
N ARG A 405 19.73 7.69 -2.79
CA ARG A 405 19.87 7.99 -4.22
C ARG A 405 19.53 6.78 -5.09
N SER A 406 19.07 7.03 -6.31
CA SER A 406 18.73 5.98 -7.30
C SER A 406 19.86 4.96 -7.52
N GLU A 407 21.11 5.40 -7.62
CA GLU A 407 22.29 4.52 -7.81
C GLU A 407 22.69 3.70 -6.57
N ALA A 408 22.18 4.05 -5.39
CA ALA A 408 22.36 3.28 -4.16
C ALA A 408 21.20 2.29 -3.92
N SER A 409 20.15 2.36 -4.74
CA SER A 409 18.91 1.63 -4.51
C SER A 409 19.06 0.12 -4.72
N ASN A 410 18.59 -0.64 -3.73
CA ASN A 410 18.35 -2.07 -3.83
C ASN A 410 16.88 -2.41 -4.17
N VAL A 411 15.99 -1.42 -4.29
CA VAL A 411 14.56 -1.58 -4.63
C VAL A 411 14.22 -1.04 -6.02
N GLY A 412 15.24 -0.93 -6.87
CA GLY A 412 15.13 -0.41 -8.22
C GLY A 412 15.28 1.12 -8.29
N PRO A 413 15.61 1.65 -9.48
CA PRO A 413 16.07 3.03 -9.61
C PRO A 413 14.96 4.08 -9.49
N ASN A 414 13.69 3.70 -9.63
CA ASN A 414 12.57 4.65 -9.74
C ASN A 414 11.85 4.90 -8.41
N ALA A 415 12.14 4.08 -7.41
CA ALA A 415 11.40 4.00 -6.17
C ALA A 415 12.05 4.76 -5.01
N VAL A 416 12.81 5.80 -5.36
CA VAL A 416 13.70 6.53 -4.47
C VAL A 416 13.25 7.97 -4.28
N MET A 417 13.63 8.55 -3.15
CA MET A 417 13.35 9.94 -2.81
C MET A 417 14.39 10.90 -3.36
N LEU A 418 15.60 10.43 -3.69
CA LEU A 418 16.68 11.25 -4.24
C LEU A 418 17.14 10.72 -5.60
N SER A 419 17.40 11.65 -6.54
CA SER A 419 18.04 11.32 -7.80
C SER A 419 19.52 10.96 -7.61
N ASN A 420 20.21 10.50 -8.68
CA ASN A 420 21.66 10.31 -8.63
C ASN A 420 22.42 11.61 -8.28
N ASP A 421 21.84 12.77 -8.58
CA ASP A 421 22.41 14.08 -8.22
C ASP A 421 22.09 14.52 -6.78
N GLY A 422 21.32 13.74 -6.02
CA GLY A 422 20.86 14.12 -4.68
C GLY A 422 19.68 15.10 -4.66
N GLN A 423 19.02 15.32 -5.81
CA GLN A 423 17.82 16.16 -5.88
C GLN A 423 16.57 15.37 -5.48
N LEU A 424 15.61 16.00 -4.82
CA LEU A 424 14.33 15.37 -4.50
C LEU A 424 13.61 14.95 -5.78
N THR A 425 13.28 13.66 -5.88
CA THR A 425 12.35 13.14 -6.88
C THR A 425 10.93 13.60 -6.57
N ASP A 426 10.00 13.32 -7.47
CA ASP A 426 8.57 13.53 -7.18
C ASP A 426 8.15 12.82 -5.88
N ILE A 427 8.53 11.55 -5.70
CA ILE A 427 8.22 10.77 -4.49
C ILE A 427 8.83 11.41 -3.25
N GLY A 428 10.12 11.79 -3.31
CA GLY A 428 10.79 12.43 -2.17
C GLY A 428 10.13 13.74 -1.76
N SER A 429 9.83 14.59 -2.74
CA SER A 429 9.15 15.86 -2.49
C SER A 429 7.74 15.65 -1.91
N TRP A 430 6.94 14.77 -2.53
CA TRP A 430 5.59 14.45 -2.02
C TRP A 430 5.61 13.88 -0.61
N TYR A 431 6.60 13.04 -0.29
CA TYR A 431 6.75 12.47 1.04
C TYR A 431 7.04 13.53 2.10
N LEU A 432 7.86 14.52 1.74
CA LEU A 432 8.19 15.69 2.55
C LEU A 432 7.14 16.82 2.46
N GLY A 433 5.96 16.56 1.85
CA GLY A 433 4.86 17.53 1.78
C GLY A 433 5.01 18.61 0.70
N GLY A 434 5.99 18.50 -0.18
CA GLY A 434 6.22 19.38 -1.32
C GLY A 434 5.47 18.95 -2.58
N SER A 435 5.45 19.82 -3.59
CA SER A 435 4.87 19.53 -4.91
C SER A 435 5.79 18.66 -5.78
N ALA A 436 5.26 18.10 -6.88
CA ALA A 436 6.08 17.40 -7.87
C ALA A 436 7.26 18.26 -8.34
N THR A 437 8.44 17.66 -8.43
CA THR A 437 9.69 18.32 -8.85
C THR A 437 9.97 18.10 -10.33
N GLY A 438 9.41 17.04 -10.92
CA GLY A 438 9.70 16.61 -12.29
C GLY A 438 11.12 16.05 -12.46
N VAL A 439 11.84 15.78 -11.36
CA VAL A 439 13.19 15.24 -11.39
C VAL A 439 13.13 13.74 -11.67
N ASP A 440 13.78 13.33 -12.77
CA ASP A 440 14.01 11.92 -13.07
C ASP A 440 14.95 11.30 -12.01
N PRO A 441 14.56 10.22 -11.31
CA PRO A 441 15.41 9.56 -10.32
C PRO A 441 16.81 9.20 -10.85
N GLN A 442 16.94 8.86 -12.13
CA GLN A 442 18.22 8.45 -12.70
C GLN A 442 19.05 9.63 -13.23
N SER A 443 18.54 10.86 -13.14
CA SER A 443 19.28 12.05 -13.56
C SER A 443 20.49 12.32 -12.66
N SER A 444 21.61 12.67 -13.29
CA SER A 444 22.83 13.19 -12.65
C SER A 444 23.06 14.62 -13.15
N ALA A 445 23.81 15.45 -12.41
CA ALA A 445 24.27 16.72 -12.95
C ALA A 445 24.90 16.50 -14.34
N ALA A 446 24.44 17.25 -15.33
CA ALA A 446 25.08 17.25 -16.63
C ALA A 446 26.55 17.62 -16.39
N ALA A 447 27.48 16.67 -16.62
CA ALA A 447 28.91 16.90 -16.52
C ALA A 447 29.17 18.24 -17.19
N ALA A 448 29.63 19.23 -16.40
CA ALA A 448 29.72 20.62 -16.85
C ALA A 448 30.42 20.60 -18.21
N ARG A 449 29.64 20.75 -19.29
CA ARG A 449 30.22 20.83 -20.62
C ARG A 449 31.04 22.08 -20.53
N LEU A 450 32.37 21.93 -20.47
CA LEU A 450 33.30 23.05 -20.57
C LEU A 450 32.74 23.90 -21.71
N SER A 451 32.27 25.10 -21.35
CA SER A 451 31.77 26.02 -22.34
C SER A 451 32.82 26.10 -23.45
N PRO A 452 32.43 26.15 -24.74
CA PRO A 452 33.41 26.39 -25.80
C PRO A 452 34.25 27.65 -25.51
N VAL A 453 33.76 28.57 -24.66
CA VAL A 453 34.52 29.70 -24.12
C VAL A 453 35.70 29.25 -23.25
N SER A 454 35.55 28.23 -22.39
CA SER A 454 36.65 27.68 -21.57
C SER A 454 37.70 26.96 -22.41
N PHE A 455 37.31 26.32 -23.52
CA PHE A 455 38.25 25.72 -24.47
C PHE A 455 39.01 26.81 -25.25
N VAL A 456 38.32 27.88 -25.66
CA VAL A 456 38.95 29.04 -26.32
C VAL A 456 39.91 29.76 -25.37
N VAL A 457 39.55 29.95 -24.10
CA VAL A 457 40.45 30.56 -23.10
C VAL A 457 41.67 29.67 -22.86
N ALA A 458 41.52 28.35 -22.74
CA ALA A 458 42.65 27.43 -22.59
C ALA A 458 43.59 27.43 -23.82
N VAL A 459 43.02 27.49 -25.04
CA VAL A 459 43.79 27.56 -26.28
C VAL A 459 44.48 28.93 -26.43
N VAL A 460 43.82 30.03 -26.09
CA VAL A 460 44.41 31.38 -26.15
C VAL A 460 45.53 31.52 -25.11
N VAL A 461 45.34 31.04 -23.88
CA VAL A 461 46.39 31.04 -22.85
C VAL A 461 47.57 30.17 -23.28
N GLY A 462 47.32 29.00 -23.90
CA GLY A 462 48.38 28.15 -24.45
C GLY A 462 49.16 28.80 -25.61
N ILE A 463 48.50 29.56 -26.49
CA ILE A 463 49.14 30.29 -27.59
C ILE A 463 49.95 31.48 -27.06
N VAL A 464 49.44 32.20 -26.06
CA VAL A 464 50.14 33.34 -25.43
C VAL A 464 51.37 32.86 -24.67
N LEU A 465 51.27 31.75 -23.92
CA LEU A 465 52.42 31.15 -23.23
C LEU A 465 53.49 30.65 -24.20
N ARG A 466 53.09 30.07 -25.34
CA ARG A 466 54.02 29.61 -26.38
C ARG A 466 54.75 30.76 -27.09
N LYS A 467 54.14 31.95 -27.18
CA LYS A 467 54.79 33.17 -27.68
C LYS A 467 55.73 33.84 -26.68
N TRP A 468 55.67 33.47 -25.40
CA TRP A 468 56.56 33.98 -24.36
C TRP A 468 57.79 33.08 -24.12
N LEU A 469 57.78 31.86 -24.67
CA LEU A 469 58.82 30.84 -24.54
C LEU A 469 59.70 30.69 -25.79
N HIS A 470 59.53 31.58 -26.78
CA HIS A 470 60.40 31.77 -27.94
C HIS A 470 60.67 33.27 -28.09
#